data_AF-A0A7W1SQT0-F1
#
_entry.id   AF-A0A7W1SQT0-F1
#
_cell.length_a   1.000
_cell.length_b   1.000
_cell.length_c   1.000
_cell.angle_alpha   90.00
_cell.angle_beta   90.00
_cell.angle_gamma   90.00
#
_symmetry.space_group_name_H-M   'P 1'
#
loop_
_entity.id
_entity.type
_entity.pdbx_description
1 polymer ?
#
loop_
_entity_poly.entity_id
_entity_poly.type
_entity_poly.pdbx_seq_one_letter_code
_entity_poly.pdbx_strand_id
1 'polypeptide(L)'
;MKHRKLYIKLYAEGDNVNYYTIQFENEISETQKFFDNFEEEEYEKDIKTILAIMEKISESRAVERHFRMEGKIRDSAVALPGNLYSSNLRLYCLRISDKIVILGNGGLKKTKTYNEDEWLS
;
A
#
# COMPACT_ATOMS: atom_id res chain seq x y z
N MET A 1 28.06 4.40 0.71
CA MET A 1 26.57 4.37 0.68
C MET A 1 26.08 5.81 0.76
N LYS A 2 25.27 6.29 -0.20
CA LYS A 2 24.64 7.63 -0.09
C LYS A 2 23.50 7.53 0.94
N HIS A 3 23.56 8.29 2.02
CA HIS A 3 22.41 8.43 2.91
C HIS A 3 21.34 9.28 2.21
N ARG A 4 20.14 8.74 2.05
CA ARG A 4 18.96 9.48 1.55
C ARG A 4 18.07 9.78 2.75
N LYS A 5 17.64 11.03 2.92
CA LYS A 5 16.64 11.36 3.94
C LYS A 5 15.27 10.86 3.49
N LEU A 6 14.52 10.33 4.44
CA LEU A 6 13.18 9.81 4.27
C LEU A 6 12.24 10.54 5.22
N TYR A 7 11.06 10.88 4.74
CA TYR A 7 10.00 11.56 5.46
C TYR A 7 8.75 10.69 5.46
N ILE A 8 8.08 10.60 6.60
CA ILE A 8 6.70 10.12 6.68
C ILE A 8 5.80 11.35 6.66
N LYS A 9 4.92 11.44 5.67
CA LYS A 9 4.03 12.59 5.49
C LYS A 9 2.58 12.14 5.53
N LEU A 10 1.70 12.98 6.07
CA LEU A 10 0.26 12.78 5.94
C LEU A 10 -0.09 12.78 4.44
N TYR A 11 -0.83 11.76 4.01
CA TYR A 11 -1.28 11.59 2.64
C TYR A 11 -2.78 11.88 2.53
N ALA A 12 -3.58 11.32 3.43
CA ALA A 12 -5.01 11.57 3.51
C ALA A 12 -5.51 11.42 4.95
N GLU A 13 -6.43 12.30 5.35
CA GLU A 13 -7.16 12.20 6.62
C GLU A 13 -8.45 11.41 6.44
N GLY A 14 -8.84 10.70 7.49
CA GLY A 14 -10.10 9.97 7.56
C GLY A 14 -10.73 10.11 8.94
N ASP A 15 -12.01 9.81 9.03
CA ASP A 15 -12.76 9.92 10.29
C ASP A 15 -12.17 9.05 11.40
N ASN A 16 -11.65 7.87 11.05
CA ASN A 16 -11.10 6.91 12.00
C ASN A 16 -9.64 6.49 11.73
N VAL A 17 -9.19 6.58 10.48
CA VAL A 17 -7.84 6.17 10.06
C VAL A 17 -7.20 7.25 9.20
N ASN A 18 -6.00 7.66 9.58
CA ASN A 18 -5.17 8.53 8.76
C ASN A 18 -4.17 7.70 7.94
N TYR A 19 -4.03 8.09 6.68
CA TYR A 19 -3.02 7.57 5.78
C TYR A 19 -1.81 8.49 5.76
N TYR A 20 -0.66 7.87 5.92
CA TYR A 20 0.64 8.51 5.71
C TYR A 20 1.30 7.90 4.49
N THR A 21 2.37 8.52 3.98
CA THR A 21 3.17 7.99 2.88
C THR A 21 4.65 8.20 3.14
N ILE A 22 5.47 7.36 2.51
CA ILE A 22 6.92 7.47 2.49
C ILE A 22 7.33 8.42 1.36
N GLN A 23 8.21 9.38 1.64
CA GLN A 23 8.80 10.26 0.64
C GLN A 23 10.29 10.42 0.86
N PHE A 24 11.09 10.19 -0.18
CA PHE A 24 12.52 10.52 -0.17
C PHE A 24 12.76 12.00 -0.50
N GLU A 25 13.84 12.55 0.02
CA GLU A 25 14.24 13.94 -0.24
C GLU A 25 14.33 14.24 -1.75
N ASN A 26 13.70 15.34 -2.17
CA ASN A 26 13.62 15.80 -3.57
C ASN A 26 12.87 14.87 -4.55
N GLU A 27 12.06 13.95 -4.04
CA GLU A 27 11.19 13.08 -4.86
C GLU A 27 9.72 13.25 -4.48
N ILE A 28 8.82 12.83 -5.38
CA ILE A 28 7.42 12.59 -5.05
C ILE A 28 7.29 11.39 -4.10
N SER A 29 6.16 11.28 -3.40
CA SER A 29 5.93 10.18 -2.46
C SER A 29 5.85 8.82 -3.18
N GLU A 30 6.20 7.75 -2.48
CA GLU A 30 6.10 6.39 -3.01
C GLU A 30 4.66 6.02 -3.40
N THR A 31 3.67 6.55 -2.67
CA THR A 31 2.26 6.37 -3.00
C THR A 31 1.85 7.12 -4.24
N GLN A 32 2.35 8.34 -4.45
CA GLN A 32 2.11 9.07 -5.69
C GLN A 32 2.71 8.36 -6.89
N LYS A 33 3.97 7.88 -6.77
CA LYS A 33 4.62 7.08 -7.82
C LYS A 33 3.79 5.86 -8.21
N PHE A 34 3.17 5.18 -7.23
CA PHE A 34 2.30 4.04 -7.52
C PHE A 34 1.11 4.45 -8.39
N PHE A 35 0.37 5.50 -8.01
CA PHE A 35 -0.79 5.93 -8.80
C PHE A 35 -0.40 6.44 -10.19
N ASP A 36 0.70 7.21 -10.29
CA ASP A 36 1.21 7.71 -11.58
C ASP A 36 1.63 6.55 -12.51
N ASN A 37 2.24 5.49 -11.95
CA ASN A 37 2.68 4.32 -12.73
C ASN A 37 1.53 3.41 -13.21
N PHE A 38 0.32 3.58 -12.67
CA PHE A 38 -0.84 2.74 -12.96
C PHE A 38 -2.08 3.57 -13.33
N GLU A 39 -1.88 4.74 -13.95
CA GLU A 39 -2.94 5.64 -14.41
C GLU A 39 -3.65 5.13 -15.69
N GLU A 40 -3.04 4.16 -16.40
CA GLU A 40 -3.57 3.60 -17.65
C GLU A 40 -4.93 2.90 -17.48
N GLU A 41 -5.79 2.96 -18.52
CA GLU A 41 -7.16 2.40 -18.49
C GLU A 41 -7.19 0.90 -18.13
N GLU A 42 -6.16 0.14 -18.48
CA GLU A 42 -6.09 -1.29 -18.17
C GLU A 42 -6.08 -1.59 -16.65
N TYR A 43 -5.63 -0.63 -15.83
CA TYR A 43 -5.56 -0.75 -14.37
C TYR A 43 -6.67 -0.02 -13.64
N GLU A 44 -7.55 0.70 -14.35
CA GLU A 44 -8.55 1.58 -13.75
C GLU A 44 -9.43 0.83 -12.71
N LYS A 45 -9.84 -0.40 -13.03
CA LYS A 45 -10.64 -1.24 -12.12
C LYS A 45 -9.88 -1.62 -10.85
N ASP A 46 -8.59 -1.92 -10.97
CA ASP A 46 -7.73 -2.28 -9.85
C ASP A 46 -7.49 -1.07 -8.93
N ILE A 47 -7.18 0.10 -9.52
CA ILE A 47 -7.03 1.36 -8.79
C ILE A 47 -8.33 1.75 -8.08
N LYS A 48 -9.48 1.70 -8.77
CA LYS A 48 -10.79 1.95 -8.15
C LYS A 48 -11.07 1.02 -6.97
N THR A 49 -10.69 -0.24 -7.08
CA THR A 49 -10.85 -1.22 -5.99
C THR A 49 -9.98 -0.85 -4.79
N ILE A 50 -8.72 -0.47 -5.02
CA ILE A 50 -7.80 -0.03 -3.95
C ILE A 50 -8.36 1.22 -3.25
N LEU A 51 -8.77 2.24 -4.02
CA LEU A 51 -9.33 3.49 -3.48
C LEU A 51 -10.60 3.25 -2.65
N ALA A 52 -11.52 2.41 -3.15
CA ALA A 52 -12.75 2.08 -2.41
C ALA A 52 -12.46 1.35 -1.09
N ILE A 53 -11.42 0.52 -1.03
CA ILE A 53 -11.01 -0.13 0.22
C ILE A 53 -10.33 0.86 1.16
N MET A 54 -9.54 1.79 0.62
CA MET A 54 -8.94 2.87 1.41
C MET A 54 -10.01 3.73 2.07
N GLU A 55 -11.04 4.15 1.33
CA GLU A 55 -12.19 4.88 1.85
C GLU A 55 -12.93 4.08 2.93
N LYS A 56 -13.22 2.79 2.67
CA LYS A 56 -13.86 1.94 3.69
C LYS A 56 -13.05 1.83 4.99
N ILE A 57 -11.72 1.79 4.89
CA ILE A 57 -10.84 1.74 6.07
C ILE A 57 -10.83 3.10 6.78
N SER A 58 -10.76 4.22 6.03
CA SER A 58 -10.75 5.57 6.60
C SER A 58 -12.01 5.86 7.43
N GLU A 59 -13.16 5.37 6.98
CA GLU A 59 -14.46 5.47 7.67
C GLU A 59 -14.62 4.50 8.85
N SER A 60 -13.80 3.43 8.94
CA SER A 60 -14.00 2.37 9.94
C SER A 60 -12.79 2.17 10.86
N ARG A 61 -12.00 1.12 10.66
CA ARG A 61 -10.72 0.89 11.36
C ARG A 61 -9.83 0.08 10.43
N ALA A 62 -8.52 0.28 10.54
CA ALA A 62 -7.53 -0.53 9.83
C ALA A 62 -7.40 -1.92 10.47
N VAL A 63 -8.41 -2.77 10.29
CA VAL A 63 -8.41 -4.15 10.77
C VAL A 63 -7.84 -5.11 9.73
N GLU A 64 -7.23 -6.20 10.18
CA GLU A 64 -6.41 -7.11 9.37
C GLU A 64 -7.13 -7.68 8.15
N ARG A 65 -8.44 -7.96 8.25
CA ARG A 65 -9.25 -8.50 7.15
C ARG A 65 -9.28 -7.60 5.89
N HIS A 66 -8.98 -6.31 6.02
CA HIS A 66 -8.93 -5.41 4.87
C HIS A 66 -7.65 -5.58 4.05
N PHE A 67 -6.63 -6.19 4.65
CA PHE A 67 -5.31 -6.29 4.07
C PHE A 67 -4.92 -7.73 3.75
N ARG A 68 -3.92 -7.87 2.89
CA ARG A 68 -3.16 -9.10 2.65
C ARG A 68 -1.87 -9.03 3.46
N MET A 69 -1.46 -10.10 4.12
CA MET A 69 -0.17 -10.15 4.81
C MET A 69 0.93 -10.40 3.79
N GLU A 70 1.98 -9.55 3.77
CA GLU A 70 3.11 -9.63 2.82
C GLU A 70 4.46 -9.82 3.54
N GLY A 71 4.43 -10.18 4.83
CA GLY A 71 5.62 -10.44 5.65
C GLY A 71 5.38 -11.51 6.72
N LYS A 72 6.34 -11.72 7.63
CA LYS A 72 6.11 -12.57 8.81
C LYS A 72 5.07 -11.90 9.71
N ILE A 73 4.36 -12.69 10.52
CA ILE A 73 3.25 -12.24 11.41
C ILE A 73 3.59 -10.98 12.25
N ARG A 74 4.88 -10.66 12.44
CA ARG A 74 5.36 -9.54 13.27
C ARG A 74 5.74 -8.27 12.52
N ASP A 75 5.80 -8.25 11.18
CA ASP A 75 6.47 -7.17 10.46
C ASP A 75 5.56 -5.98 10.07
N SER A 76 4.28 -5.96 10.50
CA SER A 76 3.26 -4.94 10.14
C SER A 76 3.06 -4.68 8.63
N ALA A 77 3.83 -5.37 7.78
CA ALA A 77 3.87 -5.26 6.34
C ALA A 77 2.66 -5.99 5.75
N VAL A 78 1.85 -5.22 5.04
CA VAL A 78 0.60 -5.67 4.44
C VAL A 78 0.42 -5.06 3.06
N ALA A 79 -0.56 -5.53 2.29
CA ALA A 79 -0.94 -4.94 1.02
C ALA A 79 -2.45 -4.76 0.87
N LEU A 80 -2.81 -3.78 0.05
CA LEU A 80 -4.15 -3.57 -0.49
C LEU A 80 -4.18 -3.96 -1.98
N PRO A 81 -5.27 -4.55 -2.48
CA PRO A 81 -6.43 -4.98 -1.70
C PRO A 81 -6.19 -6.34 -0.99
N GLY A 82 -6.96 -6.59 0.07
CA GLY A 82 -6.94 -7.87 0.79
C GLY A 82 -7.41 -9.07 -0.05
N ASN A 83 -7.31 -10.28 0.52
CA ASN A 83 -7.56 -11.55 -0.20
C ASN A 83 -8.97 -11.72 -0.78
N LEU A 84 -9.96 -10.96 -0.32
CA LEU A 84 -11.35 -11.04 -0.76
C LEU A 84 -11.61 -10.33 -2.10
N TYR A 85 -10.64 -9.56 -2.60
CA TYR A 85 -10.76 -8.80 -3.83
C TYR A 85 -9.83 -9.37 -4.90
N SER A 86 -10.34 -9.55 -6.11
CA SER A 86 -9.52 -9.90 -7.26
C SER A 86 -8.88 -8.64 -7.82
N SER A 87 -7.56 -8.53 -7.71
CA SER A 87 -6.81 -7.44 -8.31
C SER A 87 -5.44 -7.89 -8.81
N ASN A 88 -4.99 -7.30 -9.92
CA ASN A 88 -3.64 -7.50 -10.43
C ASN A 88 -2.62 -6.55 -9.79
N LEU A 89 -3.08 -5.53 -9.06
CA LEU A 89 -2.21 -4.59 -8.36
C LEU A 89 -2.14 -4.88 -6.87
N ARG A 90 -1.01 -4.51 -6.28
CA ARG A 90 -0.82 -4.46 -4.83
C ARG A 90 -0.22 -3.12 -4.45
N LEU A 91 -0.88 -2.40 -3.55
CA LEU A 91 -0.33 -1.25 -2.85
C LEU A 91 0.22 -1.73 -1.49
N TYR A 92 1.54 -1.70 -1.32
CA TYR A 92 2.17 -2.11 -0.08
C TYR A 92 2.01 -1.04 1.00
N CYS A 93 1.80 -1.49 2.23
CA CYS A 93 1.50 -0.65 3.39
C CYS A 93 2.18 -1.18 4.65
N LEU A 94 2.40 -0.30 5.62
CA LEU A 94 2.67 -0.65 7.02
C LEU A 94 1.44 -0.32 7.85
N ARG A 95 0.82 -1.34 8.44
CA ARG A 95 -0.24 -1.17 9.44
C ARG A 95 0.39 -0.99 10.81
N ILE A 96 0.50 0.27 11.24
CA ILE A 96 1.10 0.63 12.54
C ILE A 96 0.11 0.39 13.68
N SER A 97 -1.16 0.76 13.44
CA SER A 97 -2.25 0.52 14.38
C SER A 97 -3.57 0.41 13.61
N ASP A 98 -4.68 0.28 14.31
CA ASP A 98 -6.00 0.34 13.70
C ASP A 98 -6.47 1.76 13.33
N LYS A 99 -5.65 2.80 13.59
CA LYS A 99 -5.88 4.20 13.23
C LYS A 99 -4.82 4.82 12.31
N ILE A 100 -3.71 4.12 12.06
CA ILE A 100 -2.57 4.64 11.30
C ILE A 100 -2.09 3.59 10.30
N VAL A 101 -2.09 3.95 9.03
CA VAL A 101 -1.53 3.16 7.92
C VAL A 101 -0.53 4.02 7.16
N ILE A 102 0.67 3.51 6.95
CA ILE A 102 1.67 4.15 6.10
C ILE A 102 1.63 3.45 4.74
N LEU A 103 1.25 4.17 3.70
CA LEU A 103 1.23 3.74 2.32
C LEU A 103 2.65 3.81 1.74
N GLY A 104 3.04 2.76 1.03
CA GLY A 104 4.27 2.70 0.26
C GLY A 104 3.99 2.85 -1.23
N ASN A 105 4.84 2.19 -2.01
CA ASN A 105 4.64 1.97 -3.43
C ASN A 105 3.85 0.66 -3.64
N GLY A 106 3.82 0.18 -4.87
CA GLY A 106 3.17 -1.07 -5.21
C GLY A 106 3.68 -1.65 -6.52
N GLY A 107 2.91 -2.57 -7.06
CA GLY A 107 3.24 -3.16 -8.34
C GLY A 107 2.21 -4.20 -8.79
N LEU A 108 2.48 -4.76 -9.96
CA LEU A 108 1.78 -5.93 -10.45
C LEU A 108 2.04 -7.13 -9.56
N LYS A 109 1.01 -7.94 -9.36
CA LYS A 109 1.11 -9.24 -8.73
C LYS A 109 2.04 -10.13 -9.57
N LYS A 110 3.25 -10.37 -9.07
CA LYS A 110 4.15 -11.40 -9.61
C LYS A 110 3.58 -12.79 -9.31
N THR A 111 2.77 -13.29 -10.25
CA THR A 111 2.30 -14.67 -10.43
C THR A 111 1.69 -15.39 -9.22
N LYS A 112 1.27 -16.65 -9.43
CA LYS A 112 0.38 -17.45 -8.58
C LYS A 112 1.12 -18.38 -7.61
N THR A 113 2.45 -18.26 -7.49
CA THR A 113 3.28 -19.24 -6.76
C THR A 113 4.50 -18.59 -6.12
N TYR A 114 4.78 -19.00 -4.89
CA TYR A 114 5.67 -18.39 -3.89
C TYR A 114 7.19 -18.34 -4.20
N ASN A 115 7.65 -18.42 -5.45
CA ASN A 115 9.03 -18.83 -5.72
C ASN A 115 9.91 -17.92 -6.60
N GLU A 116 9.55 -16.68 -6.91
CA GLU A 116 10.43 -15.82 -7.72
C GLU A 116 10.36 -14.34 -7.32
N ASP A 117 10.71 -14.01 -6.07
CA ASP A 117 11.09 -12.64 -5.71
C ASP A 117 12.53 -12.60 -5.20
N GLU A 118 13.46 -12.24 -6.08
CA GLU A 118 14.89 -12.01 -5.76
C GLU A 118 15.12 -10.83 -4.80
N TRP A 119 14.09 -10.05 -4.48
CA TRP A 119 14.17 -8.87 -3.60
C TRP A 119 14.00 -9.19 -2.10
N LEU A 120 13.83 -10.47 -1.74
CA LEU A 120 13.75 -10.95 -0.35
C LEU A 120 14.91 -11.89 0.03
N SER A 121 16.02 -11.86 -0.72
CA SER A 121 17.25 -12.62 -0.41
C SER A 121 18.20 -11.81 0.48
#